data_AF-A0A1F6MAG1-F1
#
_entry.id   AF-A0A1F6MAG1-F1
#
_cell.length_a   1.000
_cell.length_b   1.000
_cell.length_c   1.000
_cell.angle_alpha   90.00
_cell.angle_beta   90.00
_cell.angle_gamma   90.00
#
_symmetry.space_group_name_H-M   'P 1'
#
loop_
_entity.id
_entity.type
_entity.pdbx_description
1 polymer ?
#
loop_
_entity_poly.entity_id
_entity_poly.type
_entity_poly.pdbx_seq_one_letter_code
_entity_poly.pdbx_strand_id
1 'polypeptide(L)'
;MTYSSHAIQQKNMSAPVHMRPQVRFGLFGLALTLLVLYVIQTSTLSTKGFDIAQLDSRIRELEQENQRIDFQIAQHRSMQSIQGRLTSLGMVSAENPQYINLGGSVVARR
;
A
#
# COMPACT_ATOMS: atom_id res chain seq x y z
N MET A 1 9.59 65.38 49.16
CA MET A 1 8.79 65.70 47.97
C MET A 1 9.19 64.72 46.88
N THR A 2 8.82 63.45 47.03
CA THR A 2 7.56 62.81 46.59
C THR A 2 7.60 62.49 45.10
N TYR A 3 7.89 61.21 44.87
CA TYR A 3 7.97 60.47 43.62
C TYR A 3 6.60 60.44 42.92
N SER A 4 6.51 60.85 41.65
CA SER A 4 5.33 60.65 40.82
C SER A 4 5.73 60.03 39.47
N SER A 5 6.12 58.75 39.51
CA SER A 5 6.30 57.90 38.34
C SER A 5 5.25 56.79 38.37
N HIS A 6 4.02 57.14 38.03
CA HIS A 6 2.93 56.19 37.76
C HIS A 6 2.03 56.76 36.66
N ALA A 7 2.62 57.05 35.49
CA ALA A 7 1.86 57.52 34.33
C ALA A 7 1.99 56.56 33.14
N ILE A 8 2.44 55.32 33.32
CA ILE A 8 2.38 54.30 32.25
C ILE A 8 2.16 52.92 32.88
N GLN A 9 1.02 52.71 33.53
CA GLN A 9 0.58 51.36 33.83
C GLN A 9 -0.92 51.24 33.62
N GLN A 10 -1.30 50.22 32.84
CA GLN A 10 -2.66 49.70 32.69
C GLN A 10 -3.63 50.48 31.79
N LYS A 11 -3.26 50.67 30.51
CA LYS A 11 -4.25 50.70 29.41
C LYS A 11 -4.23 49.38 28.63
N ASN A 12 -4.08 48.26 29.35
CA ASN A 12 -4.37 46.92 28.84
C ASN A 12 -5.58 46.38 29.61
N MET A 13 -6.64 47.19 29.68
CA MET A 13 -7.93 46.74 30.19
C MET A 13 -8.55 45.90 29.07
N SER A 14 -8.33 44.59 29.16
CA SER A 14 -9.05 43.59 28.37
C SER A 14 -10.54 43.91 28.47
N ALA A 15 -11.15 44.25 27.33
CA ALA A 15 -12.57 44.54 27.25
C ALA A 15 -13.34 43.40 27.92
N PRO A 16 -14.31 43.68 28.80
CA PRO A 16 -15.18 42.65 29.33
C PRO A 16 -16.02 42.14 28.16
N VAL A 17 -15.62 41.01 27.59
CA VAL A 17 -16.40 40.31 26.58
C VAL A 17 -17.67 39.80 27.27
N HIS A 18 -18.70 40.64 27.30
CA HIS A 18 -20.07 40.26 27.63
C HIS A 18 -20.62 39.44 26.45
N MET A 19 -20.12 38.22 26.29
CA MET A 19 -20.72 37.24 25.40
C MET A 19 -22.08 36.86 25.96
N ARG A 20 -23.12 37.04 25.15
CA ARG A 20 -24.46 36.51 25.43
C ARG A 20 -24.35 35.03 25.81
N PRO A 21 -25.06 34.55 26.84
CA PRO A 21 -24.92 33.18 27.33
C PRO A 21 -25.18 32.13 26.24
N GLN A 22 -26.01 32.47 25.24
CA GLN A 22 -26.26 31.65 24.05
C GLN A 22 -24.98 31.34 23.24
N VAL A 23 -24.06 32.29 23.11
CA VAL A 23 -22.78 32.10 22.39
C VAL A 23 -21.87 31.15 23.15
N ARG A 24 -21.87 31.22 24.49
CA ARG A 24 -21.10 30.30 25.34
C ARG A 24 -21.59 28.86 25.21
N PHE A 25 -22.91 28.65 25.26
CA PHE A 25 -23.49 27.31 25.06
C PHE A 25 -23.23 26.78 23.65
N GLY A 26 -23.32 27.62 22.61
CA GLY A 26 -22.97 27.23 21.25
C GLY A 26 -21.49 26.84 21.11
N LEU A 27 -20.58 27.61 21.71
CA LEU A 27 -19.15 27.31 21.71
C LEU A 27 -18.84 26.00 22.45
N PHE A 28 -19.52 25.75 23.57
CA PHE A 28 -19.36 24.52 24.35
C PHE A 28 -19.86 23.31 23.59
N GLY A 29 -21.02 23.41 22.93
CA GLY A 29 -21.55 22.37 22.06
C GLY A 29 -20.60 22.07 20.89
N LEU A 30 -20.07 23.10 20.23
CA LEU A 30 -19.10 22.95 19.14
C LEU A 30 -17.82 22.24 19.62
N ALA A 31 -17.27 22.65 20.76
CA ALA A 31 -16.10 22.04 21.34
C ALA A 31 -16.34 20.55 21.67
N LEU A 32 -17.52 20.22 22.21
CA LEU A 32 -17.90 18.85 22.53
C LEU A 32 -18.02 17.98 21.26
N THR A 33 -18.65 18.51 20.21
CA THR A 33 -18.76 17.82 18.91
C THR A 33 -17.39 17.57 18.29
N LEU A 34 -16.48 18.56 18.32
CA LEU A 34 -15.11 18.40 17.82
C LEU A 34 -14.33 17.35 18.63
N LEU A 35 -14.53 17.30 19.95
CA LEU A 35 -13.89 16.32 20.82
C LEU A 35 -14.35 14.89 20.50
N VAL A 36 -15.67 14.70 20.35
CA VAL A 36 -16.24 13.39 19.97
C VAL A 36 -15.75 12.97 18.58
N LEU A 37 -15.76 13.90 17.62
CA LEU A 37 -15.32 13.63 16.25
C LEU A 37 -13.83 13.30 16.18
N TYR A 38 -13.00 13.95 17.00
CA TYR A 38 -11.59 13.65 17.15
C TYR A 38 -11.36 12.23 17.67
N VAL A 39 -12.07 11.82 18.73
CA VAL A 39 -11.96 10.46 19.28
C VAL A 39 -12.39 9.39 18.27
N ILE A 40 -13.45 9.64 17.50
CA ILE A 40 -13.88 8.75 16.42
C ILE A 40 -12.84 8.69 15.30
N GLN A 41 -12.26 9.82 14.90
CA GLN A 41 -11.16 9.84 13.92
C GLN A 41 -9.95 9.05 14.41
N THR A 42 -9.51 9.26 15.65
CA THR A 42 -8.39 8.50 16.23
C THR A 42 -8.70 7.01 16.28
N SER A 43 -9.92 6.63 16.69
CA SER A 43 -10.33 5.22 16.77
C SER A 43 -10.44 4.56 15.39
N THR A 44 -10.97 5.28 14.40
CA THR A 44 -11.05 4.77 13.01
C THR A 44 -9.70 4.73 12.31
N LEU A 45 -8.74 5.58 12.68
CA LEU A 45 -7.36 5.49 12.20
C LEU A 45 -6.71 4.18 12.66
N SER A 46 -6.95 3.78 13.92
CA SER A 46 -6.47 2.50 14.46
C SER A 46 -7.13 1.29 13.78
N THR A 47 -8.42 1.33 13.50
CA THR A 47 -9.12 0.23 12.79
C THR A 47 -8.69 0.14 11.32
N LYS A 48 -8.55 1.28 10.63
CA LYS A 48 -8.08 1.31 9.23
C LYS A 48 -6.64 0.84 9.09
N GLY A 49 -5.79 1.11 10.08
CA GLY A 49 -4.41 0.59 10.11
C GLY A 49 -4.36 -0.94 10.17
N PHE A 50 -5.31 -1.57 10.87
CA PHE A 50 -5.40 -3.03 10.95
C PHE A 50 -5.84 -3.66 9.63
N ASP A 51 -6.83 -3.05 8.96
CA ASP A 51 -7.27 -3.50 7.63
C ASP A 51 -6.14 -3.36 6.61
N ILE A 52 -5.42 -2.23 6.61
CA ILE A 52 -4.25 -2.01 5.74
C ILE A 52 -3.15 -3.05 6.03
N ALA A 53 -2.85 -3.33 7.30
CA ALA A 53 -1.84 -4.33 7.66
C ALA A 53 -2.23 -5.75 7.22
N GLN A 54 -3.52 -6.11 7.26
CA GLN A 54 -4.01 -7.38 6.72
C GLN A 54 -3.89 -7.43 5.19
N LEU A 55 -4.26 -6.35 4.50
CA LEU A 55 -4.13 -6.26 3.04
C LEU A 55 -2.66 -6.38 2.61
N ASP A 56 -1.75 -5.67 3.28
CA ASP A 56 -0.30 -5.77 3.02
C ASP A 56 0.22 -7.19 3.27
N SER A 57 -0.23 -7.84 4.33
CA SER A 57 0.14 -9.23 4.62
C SER A 57 -0.30 -10.17 3.50
N ARG A 58 -1.51 -9.96 2.97
CA ARG A 58 -2.05 -10.76 1.87
C ARG A 58 -1.31 -10.51 0.55
N ILE A 59 -0.93 -9.28 0.28
CA ILE A 59 -0.11 -8.93 -0.89
C ILE A 59 1.24 -9.65 -0.82
N ARG A 60 1.90 -9.60 0.34
CA ARG A 60 3.20 -10.28 0.55
C ARG A 60 3.10 -11.79 0.38
N GLU A 61 2.03 -12.41 0.87
CA GLU A 61 1.78 -13.85 0.70
C GLU A 61 1.61 -14.21 -0.79
N LEU A 62 0.80 -13.45 -1.52
CA LEU A 62 0.59 -13.65 -2.96
C LEU A 62 1.85 -13.42 -3.79
N GLU A 63 2.69 -12.44 -3.43
CA GLU A 63 3.97 -12.20 -4.09
C GLU A 63 4.95 -13.36 -3.88
N GLN A 64 5.03 -13.90 -2.66
CA GLN A 64 5.85 -15.09 -2.39
C GLN A 64 5.36 -16.31 -3.16
N GLU A 65 4.04 -16.49 -3.26
CA GLU A 65 3.47 -17.60 -4.02
C GLU A 65 3.78 -17.47 -5.52
N ASN A 66 3.65 -16.27 -6.09
CA ASN A 66 4.07 -16.02 -7.47
C ASN A 66 5.56 -16.30 -7.69
N GLN A 67 6.44 -15.81 -6.82
CA GLN A 67 7.87 -16.08 -6.92
C GLN A 67 8.19 -17.58 -6.86
N ARG A 68 7.46 -18.34 -6.03
CA ARG A 68 7.61 -19.80 -5.95
C ARG A 68 7.17 -20.48 -7.25
N ILE A 69 6.05 -20.05 -7.83
CA ILE A 69 5.56 -20.57 -9.11
C ILE A 69 6.54 -20.24 -10.23
N ASP A 70 7.05 -19.01 -10.30
CA ASP A 70 8.04 -18.59 -11.29
C ASP A 70 9.33 -19.42 -11.18
N PHE A 71 9.78 -19.70 -9.97
CA PHE A 71 10.91 -20.59 -9.73
C PHE A 71 10.65 -22.02 -10.24
N GLN A 72 9.45 -22.57 -9.99
CA GLN A 72 9.07 -23.89 -10.51
C GLN A 72 8.99 -23.89 -12.04
N ILE A 73 8.46 -22.84 -12.66
CA ILE A 73 8.44 -22.69 -14.11
C ILE A 73 9.87 -22.65 -14.65
N ALA A 74 10.75 -21.87 -14.04
CA ALA A 74 12.16 -21.79 -14.42
C ALA A 74 12.86 -23.15 -14.26
N GLN A 75 12.59 -23.87 -13.18
CA GLN A 75 13.11 -25.22 -12.95
C GLN A 75 12.62 -26.19 -14.02
N HIS A 76 11.33 -26.18 -14.35
CA HIS A 76 10.74 -27.03 -15.37
C HIS A 76 11.14 -26.66 -16.79
N ARG A 77 11.44 -25.38 -17.08
CA ARG A 77 11.94 -24.90 -18.37
C ARG A 77 13.46 -25.00 -18.49
N SER A 78 14.18 -25.21 -17.38
CA SER A 78 15.64 -25.26 -17.40
C SER A 78 16.13 -26.37 -18.34
N MET A 79 17.22 -26.12 -19.06
CA MET A 79 17.80 -27.12 -19.96
C MET A 79 18.11 -28.43 -19.24
N GLN A 80 18.41 -28.36 -17.93
CA GLN A 80 18.61 -29.49 -17.03
C GLN A 80 17.39 -30.40 -16.92
N SER A 81 16.17 -29.85 -16.78
CA SER A 81 14.95 -30.65 -16.68
C SER A 81 14.59 -31.30 -18.02
N ILE A 82 14.84 -30.59 -19.13
CA ILE A 82 14.62 -31.11 -20.48
C ILE A 82 15.58 -32.26 -20.72
N GLN A 83 16.87 -32.09 -20.45
CA GLN A 83 17.87 -33.15 -20.57
C GLN A 83 17.54 -34.36 -19.68
N GLY A 84 17.17 -34.15 -18.41
CA GLY A 84 16.77 -35.24 -17.53
C GLY A 84 15.56 -36.05 -18.05
N ARG A 85 14.57 -35.37 -18.65
CA ARG A 85 13.44 -36.04 -19.31
C ARG A 85 13.87 -36.78 -20.57
N LEU A 86 14.71 -36.20 -21.42
CA LEU A 86 15.25 -36.84 -22.62
C LEU A 86 16.03 -38.11 -22.28
N THR A 87 16.86 -38.08 -21.23
CA THR A 87 17.59 -39.25 -20.72
C THR A 87 16.64 -40.32 -20.16
N SER A 88 15.60 -39.92 -19.43
CA SER A 88 14.59 -40.87 -18.91
C SER A 88 13.75 -41.54 -20.01
N LEU A 89 13.59 -40.87 -21.15
CA LEU A 89 12.89 -41.38 -22.33
C LEU A 89 13.78 -42.23 -23.24
N GLY A 90 15.03 -42.53 -22.81
CA GLY A 90 15.97 -43.34 -23.58
C GLY A 90 16.42 -42.70 -24.90
N MET A 91 16.25 -41.38 -25.06
CA MET A 91 16.64 -40.69 -26.27
C MET A 91 18.16 -40.45 -26.30
N VAL A 92 18.80 -40.89 -27.38
CA VAL A 92 20.23 -40.70 -27.67
C VAL A 92 20.42 -39.59 -28.71
N SER A 93 21.55 -38.88 -28.65
CA SER A 93 21.85 -37.78 -29.59
C SER A 93 21.96 -38.33 -31.02
N ALA A 94 21.14 -37.81 -31.94
CA ALA A 94 21.19 -38.20 -33.34
C ALA A 94 22.38 -37.53 -34.03
N GLU A 95 23.41 -38.30 -34.39
CA GLU A 95 24.62 -37.79 -35.03
C GLU A 95 24.39 -37.24 -36.45
N ASN A 96 23.38 -37.74 -37.17
CA ASN A 96 23.08 -37.33 -38.54
C ASN A 96 21.57 -37.33 -38.80
N PRO A 97 20.85 -36.24 -38.49
CA PRO A 97 19.43 -36.14 -38.84
C PRO A 97 19.28 -36.07 -40.37
N GLN A 98 18.73 -37.13 -40.97
CA GLN A 98 18.30 -37.09 -42.37
C GLN A 98 16.97 -36.35 -42.45
N TYR A 99 17.03 -35.12 -42.95
CA TYR A 99 15.84 -34.33 -43.25
C TYR A 99 15.31 -34.72 -44.63
N ILE A 100 14.08 -35.23 -44.67
CA ILE A 100 13.37 -35.46 -45.92
C ILE A 100 12.85 -34.09 -46.39
N ASN A 101 13.48 -33.53 -47.41
CA ASN A 101 12.94 -32.36 -48.10
C ASN A 101 11.75 -32.80 -48.97
N LEU A 102 10.54 -32.74 -48.41
CA LEU A 102 9.33 -32.83 -49.23
C LEU A 102 9.29 -31.56 -50.10
N GLY A 103 9.52 -31.73 -51.40
CA GLY A 103 9.55 -30.64 -52.36
C GLY A 103 8.30 -29.76 -52.27
N GLY A 104 8.51 -28.48 -51.96
CA GLY A 104 7.59 -27.38 -52.25
C GLY A 104 6.15 -27.54 -51.79
N SER A 105 5.89 -27.63 -50.48
CA SER A 105 4.56 -27.31 -49.96
C SER A 105 4.41 -25.78 -49.89
N VAL A 106 3.90 -25.19 -50.97
CA VAL A 106 3.47 -23.79 -50.98
C VAL A 106 2.17 -23.71 -50.18
N VAL A 107 2.27 -23.32 -48.92
CA VAL A 107 1.08 -23.00 -48.10
C VAL A 107 0.65 -21.56 -48.38
N ALA A 108 -0.57 -21.37 -48.85
CA ALA A 108 -1.14 -20.05 -49.09
C ALA A 108 -1.35 -19.32 -47.74
N ARG A 109 -0.68 -18.17 -47.58
CA ARG A 109 -0.90 -17.25 -46.47
C ARG A 109 -2.19 -16.47 -46.74
N ARG A 110 -3.19 -16.62 -45.88
CA ARG A 110 -4.45 -15.86 -45.94
C ARG A 110 -4.34 -14.57 -45.13
#